data_AF-A0A6L5DVQ6-F1
#
_entry.id   AF-A0A6L5DVQ6-F1
#
_cell.length_a   1.000
_cell.length_b   1.000
_cell.length_c   1.000
_cell.angle_alpha   90.00
_cell.angle_beta   90.00
_cell.angle_gamma   90.00
#
_symmetry.space_group_name_H-M   'P 1'
#
loop_
_entity.id
_entity.type
_entity.pdbx_description
1 polymer ?
#
loop_
_entity_poly.entity_id
_entity_poly.type
_entity_poly.pdbx_seq_one_letter_code
_entity_poly.pdbx_strand_id
1 'polypeptide(L)'
;MKSKINSVALGTVIGIIVPILSILLAYLVKFQGEMTLYEFYDSLFVHKIYTKVMSLGVYFGNIVFFFLFIKTDLLKAARGVLLATILYTFAIMLFRVGM
;
A
#
# COMPACT_ATOMS: atom_id res chain seq x y z
N MET A 1 -0.91 -24.05 -14.34
CA MET A 1 -0.42 -22.65 -14.41
C MET A 1 -0.24 -21.94 -13.05
N LYS A 2 -0.11 -22.64 -11.90
CA LYS A 2 0.15 -22.00 -10.58
C LYS A 2 1.51 -21.27 -10.47
N SER A 3 2.47 -21.56 -11.36
CA SER A 3 3.86 -21.09 -11.24
C SER A 3 4.07 -19.60 -11.48
N LYS A 4 3.34 -18.96 -12.41
CA LYS A 4 3.55 -17.53 -12.72
C LYS A 4 3.01 -16.61 -11.62
N ILE A 5 1.88 -16.99 -11.03
CA ILE A 5 1.20 -16.22 -9.99
C ILE A 5 1.91 -16.40 -8.63
N ASN A 6 2.43 -17.60 -8.34
CA ASN A 6 3.20 -17.84 -7.13
C ASN A 6 4.67 -17.40 -7.28
N SER A 7 4.89 -16.10 -7.46
CA SER A 7 6.23 -15.51 -7.53
C SER A 7 6.40 -14.38 -6.52
N VAL A 8 7.60 -14.26 -5.95
CA VAL A 8 7.94 -13.18 -5.02
C VAL A 8 7.78 -11.83 -5.70
N ALA A 9 8.29 -11.71 -6.93
CA ALA A 9 8.19 -10.48 -7.72
C ALA A 9 6.74 -10.01 -7.91
N LEU A 10 5.82 -10.91 -8.28
CA LEU A 10 4.40 -10.55 -8.43
C LEU A 10 3.79 -10.10 -7.10
N GLY A 11 4.06 -10.82 -6.01
CA GLY A 11 3.62 -10.44 -4.68
C GLY A 11 4.14 -9.06 -4.26
N THR A 12 5.40 -8.76 -4.54
CA THR A 12 6.02 -7.46 -4.23
C THR A 12 5.40 -6.34 -5.06
N VAL A 13 5.20 -6.54 -6.36
CA VAL A 13 4.52 -5.53 -7.21
C VAL A 13 3.12 -5.25 -6.70
N ILE A 14 2.35 -6.29 -6.34
CA ILE A 14 1.02 -6.12 -5.75
C ILE A 14 1.10 -5.36 -4.42
N GLY A 15 2.02 -5.74 -3.53
CA GLY A 15 2.20 -5.05 -2.24
C GLY A 15 2.68 -3.60 -2.35
N ILE A 16 3.25 -3.20 -3.49
CA ILE A 16 3.59 -1.80 -3.79
C ILE A 16 2.38 -1.03 -4.35
N ILE A 17 1.59 -1.66 -5.21
CA ILE A 17 0.45 -1.00 -5.88
C ILE A 17 -0.75 -0.85 -4.94
N VAL A 18 -1.01 -1.86 -4.10
CA VAL A 18 -2.20 -1.92 -3.23
C VAL A 18 -2.33 -0.71 -2.30
N PRO A 19 -1.27 -0.21 -1.64
CA PRO A 19 -1.37 0.97 -0.78
C PRO A 19 -1.76 2.23 -1.55
N ILE A 20 -1.22 2.40 -2.76
CA ILE A 20 -1.53 3.53 -3.65
C ILE A 20 -3.01 3.47 -4.06
N LEU A 21 -3.48 2.29 -4.48
CA LEU A 21 -4.88 2.08 -4.82
C LEU A 21 -5.81 2.27 -3.61
N SER A 22 -5.37 1.89 -2.41
CA SER A 22 -6.16 2.07 -1.18
C SER A 22 -6.38 3.55 -0.86
N ILE A 23 -5.35 4.38 -1.03
CA ILE A 23 -5.44 5.84 -0.85
C ILE A 23 -6.31 6.47 -1.94
N LEU A 24 -6.11 6.06 -3.20
CA LEU A 24 -6.94 6.54 -4.31
C LEU A 24 -8.41 6.17 -4.12
N LEU A 25 -8.70 4.95 -3.66
CA LEU A 25 -10.05 4.51 -3.34
C LEU A 25 -10.66 5.36 -2.22
N ALA A 26 -9.89 5.68 -1.17
CA ALA A 26 -10.36 6.57 -0.11
C ALA A 26 -10.72 7.97 -0.65
N TYR A 27 -9.89 8.52 -1.56
CA TYR A 27 -10.21 9.76 -2.27
C TYR A 27 -11.50 9.65 -3.08
N LEU A 28 -11.63 8.62 -3.92
CA LEU A 28 -12.80 8.43 -4.78
C LEU A 28 -14.09 8.23 -3.96
N VAL A 29 -14.04 7.52 -2.85
CA VAL A 29 -15.26 7.26 -2.06
C VAL A 29 -15.71 8.48 -1.26
N LYS A 30 -14.77 9.28 -0.74
CA LYS A 30 -15.10 10.29 0.29
C LYS A 30 -14.76 11.73 -0.07
N PHE A 31 -13.80 11.97 -0.96
CA PHE A 31 -13.25 13.31 -1.18
C PHE A 31 -13.44 13.85 -2.61
N GLN A 32 -13.74 12.98 -3.60
CA GLN A 32 -13.87 13.38 -5.00
C GLN A 32 -14.93 14.46 -5.30
N GLY A 33 -15.93 14.61 -4.42
CA GLY A 33 -17.00 15.61 -4.57
C GLY A 33 -16.70 16.94 -3.89
N GLU A 34 -15.69 16.99 -3.02
CA GLU A 34 -15.37 18.16 -2.19
C GLU A 34 -14.06 18.83 -2.60
N MET A 35 -13.10 18.05 -3.09
CA MET A 35 -11.76 18.54 -3.43
C MET A 35 -11.17 17.74 -4.59
N THR A 36 -10.27 18.37 -5.32
CA THR A 36 -9.48 17.72 -6.38
C THR A 36 -8.43 16.77 -5.79
N LEU A 37 -7.90 15.86 -6.61
CA LEU A 37 -6.79 14.97 -6.22
C LEU A 37 -5.58 15.76 -5.72
N TYR A 38 -5.29 16.89 -6.36
CA TYR A 38 -4.16 17.75 -5.98
C TYR A 38 -4.37 18.36 -4.58
N GLU A 39 -5.54 18.95 -4.34
CA GLU A 39 -5.90 19.53 -3.02
C GLU A 39 -5.95 18.45 -1.93
N PHE A 40 -6.41 17.24 -2.26
CA PHE A 40 -6.36 16.12 -1.34
C PHE A 40 -4.92 15.81 -0.93
N TYR A 41 -3.99 15.64 -1.87
CA TYR A 41 -2.59 15.40 -1.53
C TYR A 41 -1.97 16.57 -0.76
N ASP A 42 -2.23 17.81 -1.18
CA ASP A 42 -1.73 19.01 -0.49
C ASP A 42 -2.20 19.05 0.97
N SER A 43 -3.48 18.76 1.22
CA SER A 43 -4.03 18.67 2.58
C SER A 43 -3.31 17.61 3.44
N LEU A 44 -2.91 16.47 2.86
CA LEU A 44 -2.18 15.43 3.58
C LEU A 44 -0.78 15.90 4.02
N PHE A 45 -0.13 16.75 3.21
CA PHE A 45 1.17 17.35 3.52
C PHE A 45 1.03 18.48 4.54
N VAL A 46 0.08 19.42 4.33
CA VAL A 46 -0.19 20.55 5.23
C VAL A 46 -0.51 20.06 6.64
N HIS A 47 -1.35 19.02 6.76
CA HIS A 47 -1.71 18.43 8.05
C HIS A 47 -0.67 17.43 8.59
N LYS A 48 0.43 17.18 7.87
CA LYS A 48 1.48 16.21 8.22
C LYS A 48 0.94 14.80 8.54
N ILE A 49 -0.16 14.41 7.89
CA ILE A 49 -0.80 13.10 8.06
C ILE A 49 -0.46 12.11 6.94
N TYR A 50 0.25 12.56 5.90
CA TYR A 50 0.67 11.72 4.77
C TYR A 50 1.29 10.38 5.20
N THR A 51 2.24 10.39 6.14
CA THR A 51 2.90 9.16 6.62
C THR A 51 1.94 8.22 7.36
N LYS A 52 0.93 8.77 8.05
CA LYS A 52 -0.11 7.99 8.73
C LYS A 52 -1.04 7.34 7.71
N VAL A 53 -1.51 8.11 6.74
CA VAL A 53 -2.38 7.63 5.66
C VAL A 53 -1.66 6.57 4.82
N MET A 54 -0.39 6.78 4.50
CA MET A 54 0.42 5.80 3.80
C MET A 54 0.60 4.51 4.61
N SER A 55 0.91 4.63 5.91
CA SER A 55 0.99 3.47 6.81
C SER A 55 -0.34 2.69 6.83
N LEU A 56 -1.48 3.37 6.89
CA LEU A 56 -2.79 2.72 6.85
C LEU A 56 -3.00 1.95 5.54
N GLY A 57 -2.69 2.56 4.39
CA GLY A 57 -2.78 1.89 3.08
C GLY A 57 -1.87 0.66 2.99
N VAL A 58 -0.65 0.75 3.52
CA VAL A 58 0.30 -0.37 3.56
C VAL A 58 -0.20 -1.49 4.46
N TYR A 59 -0.48 -1.21 5.73
CA TYR A 59 -0.87 -2.24 6.69
C TYR A 59 -2.21 -2.88 6.34
N PHE A 60 -3.27 -2.08 6.14
CA PHE A 60 -4.61 -2.61 5.90
C PHE A 60 -4.82 -3.08 4.46
N GLY A 61 -4.16 -2.46 3.47
CA GLY A 61 -4.24 -2.93 2.09
C GLY A 61 -3.50 -4.26 1.91
N ASN A 62 -2.23 -4.34 2.32
CA ASN A 62 -1.41 -5.51 2.06
C ASN A 62 -1.83 -6.74 2.89
N ILE A 63 -2.42 -6.57 4.07
CA ILE A 63 -2.85 -7.69 4.90
C ILE A 63 -3.94 -8.54 4.22
N VAL A 64 -4.84 -7.90 3.46
CA VAL A 64 -5.89 -8.58 2.68
C VAL A 64 -5.25 -9.53 1.66
N PHE A 65 -4.28 -9.02 0.88
CA PHE A 65 -3.58 -9.81 -0.13
C PHE A 65 -2.67 -10.87 0.48
N PHE A 66 -2.04 -10.57 1.63
CA PHE A 66 -1.20 -11.52 2.35
C PHE A 66 -2.01 -12.75 2.78
N PHE A 67 -3.14 -12.57 3.45
CA PHE A 67 -4.00 -13.69 3.86
C PHE A 67 -4.65 -14.39 2.67
N LEU A 68 -5.03 -13.66 1.62
CA LEU A 68 -5.55 -14.24 0.38
C LEU A 68 -4.52 -15.20 -0.26
N PHE A 69 -3.25 -14.79 -0.33
CA PHE A 69 -2.18 -15.62 -0.88
C PHE A 69 -1.82 -16.81 0.00
N ILE A 70 -1.90 -16.69 1.33
CA ILE A 70 -1.76 -17.84 2.22
C ILE A 70 -2.89 -18.85 2.00
N LYS A 71 -4.15 -18.39 1.98
CA LYS A 71 -5.32 -19.27 1.79
C LYS A 71 -5.31 -20.00 0.45
N THR A 72 -4.69 -19.41 -0.57
CA THR A 72 -4.58 -19.98 -1.92
C THR A 72 -3.28 -20.74 -2.18
N ASP A 73 -2.47 -20.98 -1.14
CA ASP A 73 -1.17 -21.68 -1.22
C ASP A 73 -0.16 -21.00 -2.17
N LEU A 74 -0.25 -19.67 -2.27
CA LEU A 74 0.65 -18.80 -3.03
C LEU A 74 1.73 -18.21 -2.11
N LEU A 75 2.44 -19.07 -1.37
CA LEU A 75 3.39 -18.65 -0.33
C LEU A 75 4.53 -17.75 -0.83
N LYS A 76 4.99 -17.90 -2.08
CA LYS A 76 6.03 -17.02 -2.65
C LYS A 76 5.47 -15.62 -2.89
N ALA A 77 4.23 -15.51 -3.39
CA ALA A 77 3.57 -14.22 -3.53
C ALA A 77 3.30 -13.57 -2.17
N ALA A 78 2.87 -14.34 -1.17
CA ALA A 78 2.70 -13.84 0.20
C ALA A 78 4.01 -13.25 0.78
N ARG A 79 5.14 -13.93 0.57
CA ARG A 79 6.47 -13.38 0.93
C ARG A 79 6.80 -12.10 0.18
N GLY A 80 6.40 -12.01 -1.09
CA GLY A 80 6.56 -10.80 -1.89
C GLY A 80 5.80 -9.60 -1.32
N VAL A 81 4.55 -9.81 -0.88
CA VAL A 81 3.73 -8.78 -0.23
C VAL A 81 4.38 -8.32 1.08
N LEU A 82 4.87 -9.25 1.90
CA LEU A 82 5.62 -8.91 3.12
C LEU A 82 6.88 -8.09 2.83
N LEU A 83 7.63 -8.44 1.78
CA LEU A 83 8.80 -7.69 1.35
C LEU A 83 8.41 -6.24 1.00
N ALA A 84 7.32 -6.04 0.25
CA ALA A 84 6.84 -4.70 -0.07
C ALA A 84 6.46 -3.90 1.20
N THR A 85 5.80 -4.53 2.16
CA THR A 85 5.50 -3.91 3.46
C THR A 85 6.76 -3.47 4.20
N ILE A 86 7.79 -4.32 4.25
CA ILE A 86 9.08 -3.99 4.88
C ILE A 86 9.74 -2.80 4.16
N LEU A 87 9.78 -2.81 2.82
CA LEU A 87 10.32 -1.71 2.02
C LEU A 87 9.59 -0.39 2.31
N TYR A 88 8.26 -0.43 2.41
CA TYR A 88 7.49 0.74 2.81
C TYR A 88 7.79 1.22 4.21
N THR A 89 7.94 0.31 5.18
CA THR A 89 8.31 0.70 6.54
C THR A 89 9.64 1.46 6.55
N PHE A 90 10.66 0.97 5.84
CA PHE A 90 11.93 1.70 5.69
C PHE A 90 11.75 3.05 4.98
N ALA A 91 11.00 3.10 3.88
CA ALA A 91 10.75 4.34 3.16
C ALA A 91 10.03 5.39 4.03
N ILE A 92 9.01 4.99 4.78
CA ILE A 92 8.26 5.88 5.69
C ILE A 92 9.14 6.33 6.85
N MET A 93 9.99 5.45 7.41
CA MET A 93 10.94 5.82 8.46
C MET A 93 11.94 6.86 7.98
N LEU A 94 12.56 6.64 6.81
CA LEU A 94 13.50 7.60 6.22
C LEU A 94 12.82 8.94 5.91
N PHE A 95 11.62 8.90 5.32
CA PHE A 95 10.86 10.10 5.01
C PHE A 95 10.45 10.88 6.26
N ARG A 96 10.08 10.18 7.35
CA ARG A 96 9.71 10.83 8.62
C ARG A 96 10.90 11.43 9.36
N VAL A 97 12.09 10.84 9.26
CA VAL A 97 13.31 11.37 9.88
C VAL A 97 13.82 12.62 9.13
N GLY A 98 13.58 12.72 7.82
CA GLY A 98 13.96 13.88 7.01
C GLY A 98 12.98 15.07 7.03
N MET A 99 11.82 14.95 7.69
CA MET A 99 10.79 15.98 7.78
C MET A 99 10.73 16.69 9.14
#